data_AF-A0A1V2ZD43-F1
#
_entry.id   AF-A0A1V2ZD43-F1
#
_cell.length_a   1.000
_cell.length_b   1.000
_cell.length_c   1.000
_cell.angle_alpha   90.00
_cell.angle_beta   90.00
_cell.angle_gamma   90.00
#
_symmetry.space_group_name_H-M   'P 1'
#
loop_
_entity.id
_entity.type
_entity.pdbx_description
1 polymer ?
#
loop_
_entity_poly.entity_id
_entity_poly.type
_entity_poly.pdbx_seq_one_letter_code
_entity_poly.pdbx_strand_id
1 'polypeptide(L)'
;MTTIDHWEKQKIADLLVGRRIVAADKEEQTLTLDDGMVVRVEPNEGGCACSAGDYELASLATVDNAITSVDVLDEAFADTRGSDYQYAEDPHRYRISVYAGGVATDVAVIEGDDGNGYYGTGFALVVTEVQP
;
A
#
# COMPACT_ATOMS: atom_id res chain seq x y z
N MET A 1 -5.57 -0.73 -17.90
CA MET A 1 -5.13 -1.25 -16.60
C MET A 1 -3.63 -1.16 -16.55
N THR A 2 -3.10 -0.53 -15.51
CA THR A 2 -1.65 -0.32 -15.31
C THR A 2 -1.28 -0.87 -13.93
N THR A 3 -0.19 -1.62 -13.84
CA THR A 3 0.38 -2.09 -12.57
C THR A 3 1.61 -1.27 -12.23
N ILE A 4 1.74 -0.86 -10.97
CA ILE A 4 2.87 -0.08 -10.44
C ILE A 4 3.38 -0.76 -9.18
N ASP A 5 4.59 -1.28 -9.20
CA ASP A 5 5.18 -1.97 -8.05
C ASP A 5 5.66 -0.98 -6.98
N HIS A 6 5.75 -1.43 -5.72
CA HIS A 6 6.16 -0.59 -4.58
C HIS A 6 7.54 0.08 -4.73
N TRP A 7 8.47 -0.51 -5.50
CA TRP A 7 9.77 0.12 -5.80
C TRP A 7 9.68 1.24 -6.84
N GLU A 8 8.59 1.34 -7.60
CA GLU A 8 8.36 2.39 -8.60
C GLU A 8 7.84 3.69 -7.96
N LYS A 9 8.53 4.16 -6.92
CA LYS A 9 8.09 5.29 -6.07
C LYS A 9 7.69 6.54 -6.86
N GLN A 10 8.41 6.85 -7.94
CA GLN A 10 8.09 7.99 -8.80
C GLN A 10 6.75 7.81 -9.52
N LYS A 11 6.42 6.61 -10.02
CA LYS A 11 5.12 6.36 -10.67
C LYS A 11 3.96 6.44 -9.67
N ILE A 12 4.18 5.98 -8.44
CA ILE A 12 3.21 6.12 -7.35
C ILE A 12 2.98 7.61 -7.03
N ALA A 13 4.05 8.40 -6.98
CA ALA A 13 3.95 9.85 -6.80
C ALA A 13 3.21 10.51 -7.98
N ASP A 14 3.57 10.18 -9.22
CA ASP A 14 2.95 10.74 -10.43
C ASP A 14 1.45 10.42 -10.53
N LEU A 15 1.02 9.26 -10.00
CA LEU A 15 -0.38 8.87 -9.92
C LEU A 15 -1.18 9.73 -8.92
N LEU A 16 -0.60 10.01 -7.74
CA LEU A 16 -1.33 10.57 -6.60
C LEU A 16 -1.16 12.08 -6.44
N VAL A 17 -0.02 12.66 -6.84
CA VAL A 17 0.21 14.11 -6.72
C VAL A 17 -0.79 14.89 -7.57
N GLY A 18 -1.39 15.92 -6.97
CA GLY A 18 -2.46 16.73 -7.56
C GLY A 18 -3.85 16.12 -7.43
N ARG A 19 -3.99 14.89 -6.91
CA ARG A 19 -5.27 14.20 -6.73
C ARG A 19 -5.78 14.30 -5.30
N ARG A 20 -7.07 14.05 -5.15
CA ARG A 20 -7.71 13.75 -3.85
C ARG A 20 -8.17 12.31 -3.84
N ILE A 21 -8.18 11.71 -2.65
CA ILE A 21 -8.72 10.36 -2.44
C ILE A 21 -10.12 10.54 -1.87
N VAL A 22 -11.14 10.31 -2.70
CA VAL A 22 -12.55 10.60 -2.38
C VAL A 22 -13.28 9.40 -1.77
N ALA A 23 -12.77 8.18 -1.95
CA ALA A 23 -13.27 6.98 -1.30
C ALA A 23 -12.14 6.00 -1.01
N ALA A 24 -12.32 5.21 0.04
CA ALA A 24 -11.44 4.11 0.42
C ALA A 24 -12.32 2.92 0.82
N ASP A 25 -12.20 1.82 0.08
CA ASP A 25 -12.88 0.55 0.35
C ASP A 25 -11.84 -0.46 0.84
N LYS A 26 -11.96 -0.86 2.11
CA LYS A 26 -11.03 -1.82 2.72
C LYS A 26 -11.31 -3.26 2.34
N GLU A 27 -12.56 -3.60 2.01
CA GLU A 27 -12.94 -4.96 1.63
C GLU A 27 -12.42 -5.26 0.23
N GLU A 28 -12.58 -4.30 -0.69
CA GLU A 28 -12.07 -4.40 -2.06
C GLU A 28 -10.61 -3.91 -2.21
N GLN A 29 -10.02 -3.40 -1.12
CA GLN A 29 -8.66 -2.84 -1.07
C GLN A 29 -8.44 -1.72 -2.10
N THR A 30 -9.45 -0.87 -2.32
CA THR A 30 -9.41 0.17 -3.37
C THR A 30 -9.49 1.59 -2.84
N LEU A 31 -8.77 2.49 -3.51
CA LEU A 31 -8.88 3.94 -3.39
C LEU A 31 -9.54 4.48 -4.65
N THR A 32 -10.50 5.39 -4.51
CA THR A 32 -11.06 6.15 -5.64
C THR A 32 -10.50 7.56 -5.61
N LEU A 33 -9.91 7.98 -6.74
CA LEU A 33 -9.38 9.32 -6.94
C LEU A 33 -10.46 10.25 -7.49
N ASP A 34 -10.27 11.56 -7.35
CA ASP A 34 -11.25 12.57 -7.75
C ASP A 34 -11.42 12.74 -9.27
N ASP A 35 -10.56 12.13 -10.08
CA ASP A 35 -10.70 12.02 -11.53
C ASP A 35 -11.41 10.73 -11.99
N GLY A 36 -11.88 9.91 -11.04
CA GLY A 36 -12.58 8.66 -11.33
C GLY A 36 -11.67 7.44 -11.52
N MET A 37 -10.35 7.59 -11.36
CA MET A 37 -9.47 6.42 -11.32
C MET A 37 -9.68 5.63 -10.03
N VAL A 38 -9.65 4.30 -10.15
CA VAL A 38 -9.65 3.36 -9.03
C VAL A 38 -8.26 2.72 -8.94
N VAL A 39 -7.70 2.75 -7.73
CA VAL A 39 -6.39 2.20 -7.41
C VAL A 39 -6.59 1.07 -6.42
N ARG A 40 -6.43 -0.17 -6.86
CA ARG A 40 -6.42 -1.34 -5.98
C ARG A 40 -5.02 -1.57 -5.43
N VAL A 41 -4.90 -1.71 -4.11
CA VAL A 41 -3.67 -2.17 -3.46
C VAL A 41 -3.68 -3.69 -3.50
N GLU A 42 -2.64 -4.29 -4.06
CA GLU A 42 -2.43 -5.74 -4.08
C GLU A 42 -1.18 -6.06 -3.26
N PRO A 43 -1.35 -6.46 -1.98
CA PRO A 43 -0.26 -7.01 -1.19
C PRO A 43 0.35 -8.25 -1.87
N ASN A 44 1.65 -8.48 -1.67
CA ASN A 44 2.31 -9.67 -2.20
C ASN A 44 1.73 -10.95 -1.54
N GLU A 45 1.46 -11.96 -2.37
CA GLU A 45 1.10 -13.31 -1.93
C GLU A 45 2.28 -14.24 -2.23
N GLY A 46 3.04 -14.61 -1.19
CA GLY A 46 4.21 -15.47 -1.31
C GLY A 46 3.86 -16.94 -1.56
N GLY A 47 2.65 -17.37 -1.15
CA GLY A 47 2.12 -18.69 -1.48
C GLY A 47 2.82 -19.86 -0.76
N CYS A 48 3.58 -19.57 0.30
CA CYS A 48 4.17 -20.57 1.20
C CYS A 48 3.22 -20.87 2.36
N ALA A 49 3.15 -22.13 2.81
CA ALA A 49 2.46 -22.47 4.07
C ALA A 49 3.10 -21.83 5.31
N CYS A 50 4.30 -21.27 5.16
CA CYS A 50 5.08 -20.59 6.19
C CYS A 50 4.82 -19.08 6.27
N SER A 51 3.94 -18.53 5.42
CA SER A 51 3.63 -17.11 5.31
C SER A 51 4.78 -16.19 4.92
N ALA A 52 5.96 -16.74 4.60
CA ALA A 52 7.06 -15.98 4.02
C ALA A 52 6.63 -15.38 2.68
N GLY A 53 6.87 -14.08 2.53
CA GLY A 53 6.44 -13.26 1.40
C GLY A 53 4.97 -12.85 1.45
N ASP A 54 4.16 -13.27 2.43
CA ASP A 54 2.76 -12.85 2.50
C ASP A 54 2.63 -11.48 3.17
N TYR A 55 1.88 -10.59 2.52
CA TYR A 55 1.56 -9.25 2.98
C TYR A 55 0.05 -9.05 3.05
N GLU A 56 -0.39 -8.15 3.93
CA GLU A 56 -1.79 -7.81 4.13
C GLU A 56 -2.00 -6.30 4.24
N LEU A 57 -3.14 -5.83 3.72
CA LEU A 57 -3.55 -4.43 3.88
C LEU A 57 -3.98 -4.18 5.33
N ALA A 58 -3.13 -3.50 6.09
CA ALA A 58 -3.42 -3.12 7.47
C ALA A 58 -4.34 -1.90 7.58
N SER A 59 -4.20 -0.92 6.69
CA SER A 59 -5.05 0.27 6.71
C SER A 59 -5.16 0.96 5.37
N LEU A 60 -6.26 1.67 5.19
CA LEU A 60 -6.60 2.44 4.01
C LEU A 60 -7.37 3.70 4.45
N ALA A 61 -7.05 4.87 3.88
CA ALA A 61 -7.64 6.14 4.29
C ALA A 61 -7.86 7.12 3.12
N THR A 62 -8.83 8.00 3.29
CA THR A 62 -9.13 9.10 2.35
C THR A 62 -8.36 10.36 2.72
N VAL A 63 -8.25 11.29 1.76
CA VAL A 63 -7.61 12.59 1.93
C VAL A 63 -8.37 13.64 1.13
N ASP A 64 -8.99 14.58 1.86
CA ASP A 64 -9.93 15.57 1.30
C ASP A 64 -9.25 16.76 0.58
N ASN A 65 -7.91 16.88 0.70
CA ASN A 65 -7.12 17.93 0.07
C ASN A 65 -6.26 17.37 -1.06
N ALA A 66 -5.95 18.21 -2.06
CA ALA A 66 -5.04 17.82 -3.12
C ALA A 66 -3.68 17.42 -2.53
N ILE A 67 -3.22 16.23 -2.90
CA ILE A 67 -1.93 15.69 -2.49
C ILE A 67 -0.82 16.48 -3.18
N THR A 68 0.19 16.88 -2.42
CA THR A 68 1.30 17.72 -2.89
C THR A 68 2.66 17.03 -2.82
N SER A 69 2.76 15.95 -2.03
CA SER A 69 3.93 15.07 -1.98
C SER A 69 3.49 13.67 -1.58
N VAL A 70 4.24 12.68 -2.01
CA VAL A 70 4.01 11.26 -1.74
C VAL A 70 5.36 10.62 -1.41
N ASP A 71 5.40 9.85 -0.34
CA ASP A 71 6.54 9.06 0.09
C ASP A 71 6.10 7.60 0.24
N VAL A 72 6.90 6.69 -0.32
CA VAL A 72 6.74 5.25 -0.11
C VAL A 72 7.84 4.79 0.83
N LEU A 73 7.44 4.50 2.06
CA LEU A 73 8.32 4.07 3.14
C LEU A 73 8.29 2.54 3.24
N ASP A 74 9.46 1.98 3.52
CA ASP A 74 9.69 0.57 3.81
C ASP A 74 10.52 0.55 5.09
N GLU A 75 9.98 -0.04 6.14
CA GLU A 75 10.66 -0.15 7.43
C GLU A 75 10.48 -1.55 8.02
N ALA A 76 11.58 -2.09 8.55
CA ALA A 76 11.49 -3.23 9.45
C ALA A 76 10.65 -2.82 10.67
N PHE A 77 9.71 -3.67 11.07
CA PHE A 77 8.81 -3.40 12.18
C PHE A 77 8.92 -4.50 13.22
N ALA A 78 9.13 -4.11 14.48
CA ALA A 78 9.08 -5.07 15.59
C ALA A 78 7.63 -5.54 15.74
N ASP A 79 7.36 -6.79 15.38
CA ASP A 79 6.03 -7.37 15.45
C ASP A 79 5.43 -7.22 16.86
N THR A 80 4.36 -6.42 16.97
CA THR A 80 3.55 -6.31 18.19
C THR A 80 2.17 -6.97 18.04
N ARG A 81 1.91 -7.68 16.94
CA ARG A 81 0.61 -8.26 16.58
C ARG A 81 0.49 -9.74 16.97
N GLY A 82 0.80 -10.05 18.23
CA GLY A 82 0.37 -11.32 18.85
C GLY A 82 0.90 -12.60 18.16
N SER A 83 0.30 -13.74 18.48
CA SER A 83 0.84 -15.08 18.22
C SER A 83 0.95 -15.50 16.75
N ASP A 84 0.31 -14.80 15.82
CA ASP A 84 0.22 -15.24 14.41
C ASP A 84 1.52 -15.03 13.63
N TYR A 85 2.35 -14.10 14.09
CA TYR A 85 3.70 -13.82 13.57
C TYR A 85 4.80 -14.18 14.58
N GLN A 86 4.52 -15.09 15.52
CA GLN A 86 5.52 -15.60 16.48
C GLN A 86 6.75 -16.26 15.81
N TYR A 87 6.67 -16.50 14.50
CA TYR A 87 7.74 -17.01 13.65
C TYR A 87 8.18 -16.03 12.56
N ALA A 88 7.83 -14.74 12.66
CA ALA A 88 8.26 -13.76 11.66
C ALA A 88 9.78 -13.65 11.63
N GLU A 89 10.39 -13.86 10.46
CA GLU A 89 11.84 -13.86 10.32
C GLU A 89 12.37 -12.49 9.90
N ASP A 90 11.64 -11.78 9.04
CA ASP A 90 11.98 -10.45 8.52
C ASP A 90 10.70 -9.59 8.30
N PRO A 91 10.06 -9.13 9.38
CA PRO A 91 8.81 -8.37 9.29
C PRO A 91 9.02 -6.96 8.73
N HIS A 92 8.24 -6.61 7.71
CA HIS A 92 8.26 -5.31 7.03
C HIS A 92 6.90 -4.61 7.05
N ARG A 93 6.95 -3.28 7.12
CA ARG A 93 5.81 -2.40 6.92
C ARG A 93 6.08 -1.43 5.77
N TYR A 94 5.22 -1.50 4.77
CA TYR A 94 5.13 -0.52 3.69
C TYR A 94 4.07 0.54 4.00
N ARG A 95 4.40 1.81 3.74
CA ARG A 95 3.47 2.93 3.90
C ARG A 95 3.49 3.82 2.68
N ILE A 96 2.31 4.14 2.16
CA ILE A 96 2.13 5.26 1.23
C ILE A 96 1.71 6.44 2.08
N SER A 97 2.66 7.32 2.38
CA SER A 97 2.44 8.55 3.13
C SER A 97 2.27 9.71 2.15
N VAL A 98 1.25 10.53 2.35
CA VAL A 98 0.97 11.69 1.49
C VAL A 98 0.91 12.98 2.30
N TYR A 99 1.34 14.08 1.71
CA TYR A 99 1.19 15.41 2.29
C TYR A 99 0.08 16.18 1.57
N ALA A 100 -0.95 16.56 2.30
CA ALA A 100 -2.11 17.26 1.77
C ALA A 100 -2.70 18.21 2.84
N GLY A 101 -3.11 19.41 2.45
CA GLY A 101 -3.75 20.35 3.38
C GLY A 101 -2.88 20.78 4.57
N GLY A 102 -1.55 20.66 4.46
CA GLY A 102 -0.62 21.02 5.53
C GLY A 102 -0.29 19.89 6.51
N VAL A 103 -0.79 18.67 6.28
CA VAL A 103 -0.56 17.51 7.15
C VAL A 103 -0.09 16.29 6.35
N ALA A 104 0.71 15.44 7.00
CA ALA A 104 1.10 14.14 6.47
C ALA A 104 0.15 13.05 6.99
N THR A 105 -0.31 12.18 6.10
CA THR A 105 -1.26 11.10 6.39
C THR A 105 -0.85 9.84 5.65
N ASP A 106 -0.90 8.69 6.32
CA ASP A 106 -0.72 7.38 5.67
C ASP A 106 -2.04 6.96 5.01
N VAL A 107 -2.04 6.79 3.69
CA VAL A 107 -3.25 6.45 2.92
C VAL A 107 -3.37 4.95 2.65
N ALA A 108 -2.25 4.25 2.71
CA ALA A 108 -2.19 2.80 2.70
C ALA A 108 -1.05 2.34 3.62
N VAL A 109 -1.33 1.35 4.46
CA VAL A 109 -0.32 0.63 5.25
C VAL A 109 -0.47 -0.85 4.93
N ILE A 110 0.62 -1.46 4.50
CA ILE A 110 0.71 -2.88 4.14
C ILE A 110 1.79 -3.48 5.03
N GLU A 111 1.49 -4.62 5.65
CA GLU A 111 2.40 -5.30 6.58
C GLU A 111 2.56 -6.75 6.16
N GLY A 112 3.76 -7.29 6.31
CA GLY A 112 4.06 -8.67 5.96
C GLY A 112 5.42 -9.07 6.47
N ASP A 113 5.88 -10.22 6.01
CA ASP A 113 7.16 -10.81 6.41
C ASP A 113 7.86 -11.35 5.16
N ASP A 114 9.06 -10.86 4.86
CA ASP A 114 9.85 -11.37 3.74
C ASP A 114 10.37 -12.78 4.01
N GLY A 115 10.41 -13.21 5.28
CA GLY A 115 10.91 -14.49 5.70
C GLY A 115 12.37 -14.68 5.26
N ASN A 116 12.57 -15.66 4.38
CA ASN A 116 13.89 -15.92 3.78
C ASN A 116 14.16 -15.11 2.49
N GLY A 117 13.24 -14.24 2.08
CA GLY A 117 13.31 -13.40 0.88
C GLY A 117 13.03 -14.10 -0.45
N TYR A 118 12.67 -15.40 -0.46
CA TYR A 118 12.45 -16.16 -1.69
C TYR A 118 11.09 -15.91 -2.35
N TYR A 119 10.08 -15.49 -1.58
CA TYR A 119 8.67 -15.48 -1.98
C TYR A 119 8.13 -14.10 -2.39
N GLY A 120 9.03 -13.13 -2.59
CA GLY A 120 8.65 -11.75 -2.94
C GLY A 120 8.44 -10.86 -1.73
N THR A 121 8.09 -9.60 -1.99
CA THR A 121 7.99 -8.55 -0.97
C THR A 121 7.03 -7.44 -1.41
N GLY A 122 6.49 -6.72 -0.43
CA GLY A 122 5.75 -5.47 -0.61
C GLY A 122 4.39 -5.61 -1.25
N PHE A 123 4.10 -4.73 -2.20
CA PHE A 123 2.79 -4.61 -2.84
C PHE A 123 2.91 -4.07 -4.28
N ALA A 124 1.80 -4.15 -5.00
CA ALA A 124 1.58 -3.47 -6.27
C ALA A 124 0.29 -2.63 -6.23
N LEU A 125 0.24 -1.58 -7.04
CA LEU A 125 -0.98 -0.80 -7.30
C LEU A 125 -1.52 -1.17 -8.68
N VAL A 126 -2.77 -1.60 -8.74
CA VAL A 126 -3.49 -1.84 -9.99
C VAL A 126 -4.45 -0.68 -10.24
N VAL A 127 -4.15 0.09 -11.30
CA VAL A 127 -4.89 1.29 -11.68
C VAL A 127 -5.86 0.97 -12.81
N THR A 128 -7.14 1.25 -12.58
CA THR A 128 -8.22 1.11 -13.56
C THR A 128 -8.98 2.42 -13.71
N GLU A 129 -9.26 2.79 -14.95
CA GLU A 129 -10.13 3.91 -15.26
C GLU A 129 -11.58 3.41 -15.26
N VAL A 130 -12.45 4.06 -14.48
CA VAL A 130 -13.89 3.81 -14.59
C VAL A 130 -14.36 4.59 -15.81
N GLN A 131 -14.54 3.91 -16.95
CA GLN A 131 -15.18 4.54 -18.09
C GLN A 131 -16.64 4.86 -17.73
N PRO A 132 -17.12 6.09 -18.02
CA PRO A 132 -18.51 6.48 -17.78
C PRO A 132 -19.51 5.73 -18.67
#